data_AF-A0A1Y2LTU5-F1
#
_entry.id   AF-A0A1Y2LTU5-F1
#
_cell.length_a   1.000
_cell.length_b   1.000
_cell.length_c   1.000
_cell.angle_alpha   90.00
_cell.angle_beta   90.00
_cell.angle_gamma   90.00
#
_symmetry.space_group_name_H-M   'P 1'
#
loop_
_entity.id
_entity.type
_entity.pdbx_description
1 polymer ?
#
loop_
_entity_poly.entity_id
_entity_poly.type
_entity_poly.pdbx_seq_one_letter_code
_entity_poly.pdbx_strand_id
1 'polypeptide(L)'
;MAHRVFDGRGHKSWKEAFLTLLEAALRDAEDMLVTIPYDNIRYYITKHSHVLDEVVKPTLVALDVCSPANVLIDEATKRVTGLVGFSNVLWGDALMCGGLANGSDAFFEGFGECPARTAGIRIRMLIYTIYRNILAVAAHHYRPHTNIDELASRRDLVFAINELARM
;
A
#
# COMPACT_ATOMS: atom_id res chain seq x y z
N MET A 1 5.08 -8.41 26.78
CA MET A 1 4.82 -6.96 26.64
C MET A 1 3.49 -6.79 25.94
N ALA A 2 2.61 -5.93 26.43
CA ALA A 2 1.36 -5.64 25.74
C ALA A 2 1.66 -4.97 24.40
N HIS A 3 0.82 -5.23 23.39
CA HIS A 3 0.95 -4.59 22.09
C HIS A 3 0.79 -3.07 22.25
N ARG A 4 1.62 -2.24 21.58
CA ARG A 4 1.65 -0.78 21.77
C ARG A 4 0.26 -0.13 21.71
N VAL A 5 -0.60 -0.63 20.83
CA VAL A 5 -2.00 -0.20 20.69
C VAL A 5 -2.83 -0.44 21.96
N PHE A 6 -2.61 -1.55 22.66
CA PHE A 6 -3.27 -1.87 23.93
C PHE A 6 -2.84 -0.92 25.06
N ASP A 7 -1.60 -0.43 25.00
CA ASP A 7 -1.08 0.58 25.94
C ASP A 7 -1.52 2.02 25.59
N GLY A 8 -2.45 2.19 24.62
CA GLY A 8 -2.86 3.50 24.11
C GLY A 8 -1.74 4.24 23.36
N ARG A 9 -0.68 3.53 22.96
CA ARG A 9 0.46 4.08 22.21
C ARG A 9 0.23 3.84 20.72
N GLY A 10 0.19 4.92 19.96
CA GLY A 10 -0.07 4.94 18.53
C GLY A 10 -0.05 6.37 18.00
N HIS A 11 -0.56 6.56 16.79
CA HIS A 11 -0.67 7.88 16.16
C HIS A 11 -2.09 8.42 16.26
N LYS A 12 -2.23 9.75 16.30
CA LYS A 12 -3.54 10.41 16.44
C LYS A 12 -4.23 10.65 15.10
N SER A 13 -3.47 10.62 14.00
CA SER A 13 -3.98 10.73 12.65
C SER A 13 -3.41 9.65 11.75
N TRP A 14 -4.14 9.36 10.68
CA TRP A 14 -3.66 8.46 9.64
C TRP A 14 -2.37 8.97 8.98
N LYS A 15 -2.27 10.28 8.77
CA LYS A 15 -1.06 10.92 8.23
C LYS A 15 0.19 10.58 9.04
N GLU A 16 0.15 10.77 10.35
CA GLU A 16 1.28 10.45 11.24
C GLU A 16 1.62 8.95 11.19
N ALA A 17 0.61 8.08 11.21
CA ALA A 17 0.80 6.64 11.12
C ALA A 17 1.45 6.24 9.79
N PHE A 18 0.91 6.74 8.68
CA PHE A 18 1.38 6.40 7.34
C PHE A 18 2.80 6.91 7.09
N LEU A 19 3.12 8.14 7.48
CA LEU A 19 4.49 8.67 7.33
C LEU A 19 5.50 7.85 8.15
N THR A 20 5.09 7.33 9.31
CA THR A 20 5.93 6.43 10.11
C THR A 20 6.12 5.07 9.42
N LEU A 21 5.06 4.50 8.82
CA LEU A 21 5.16 3.27 8.04
C LEU A 21 6.06 3.43 6.82
N LEU A 22 5.93 4.56 6.11
CA LEU A 22 6.75 4.90 4.96
C LEU A 22 8.22 5.00 5.35
N GLU A 23 8.54 5.74 6.41
CA GLU A 23 9.92 5.91 6.85
C GLU A 23 10.54 4.59 7.32
N ALA A 24 9.76 3.70 7.95
CA ALA A 24 10.22 2.35 8.27
C ALA A 24 10.57 1.55 7.00
N ALA A 25 9.71 1.58 5.98
CA ALA A 25 9.97 0.90 4.70
C ALA A 25 11.18 1.47 3.95
N LEU A 26 11.41 2.79 4.02
CA LEU A 26 12.61 3.42 3.44
C LEU A 26 13.87 2.96 4.18
N ARG A 27 13.84 2.86 5.51
CA ARG A 27 14.97 2.36 6.29
C ARG A 27 15.29 0.90 5.99
N ASP A 28 14.27 0.04 5.86
CA ASP A 28 14.46 -1.36 5.46
C ASP A 28 15.15 -1.45 4.08
N ALA A 29 14.83 -0.54 3.15
CA ALA A 29 15.49 -0.45 1.86
C ALA A 29 16.94 0.08 1.96
N GLU A 30 17.18 1.09 2.81
CA GLU A 30 18.52 1.64 3.08
C GLU A 30 19.45 0.59 3.71
N ASP A 31 18.95 -0.21 4.67
CA ASP A 31 19.68 -1.29 5.35
C ASP A 31 20.14 -2.38 4.37
N MET A 32 19.38 -2.60 3.30
CA MET A 32 19.74 -3.52 2.21
C MET A 32 20.47 -2.84 1.05
N LEU A 33 20.88 -1.58 1.21
CA LEU A 33 21.59 -0.79 0.19
C LEU A 33 20.83 -0.70 -1.14
N VAL A 34 19.50 -0.72 -1.08
CA VAL A 34 18.64 -0.60 -2.25
C VAL A 34 18.72 0.82 -2.78
N THR A 35 19.12 1.00 -4.04
CA THR A 35 19.11 2.32 -4.68
C THR A 35 17.70 2.68 -5.17
N ILE A 36 17.03 3.62 -4.49
CA ILE A 36 15.78 4.28 -4.91
C ILE A 36 15.89 5.80 -4.68
N PRO A 37 15.04 6.65 -5.30
CA PRO A 37 15.13 8.10 -5.16
C PRO A 37 14.56 8.61 -3.82
N TYR A 38 15.23 8.27 -2.72
CA TYR A 38 14.81 8.54 -1.33
C TYR A 38 14.37 9.99 -1.08
N ASP A 39 15.20 10.96 -1.46
CA ASP A 39 14.92 12.37 -1.21
C ASP A 39 13.68 12.85 -1.98
N ASN A 40 13.51 12.41 -3.24
CA ASN A 40 12.33 12.74 -4.03
C ASN A 40 11.07 12.12 -3.42
N ILE A 41 11.15 10.87 -2.95
CA ILE A 41 10.02 10.20 -2.28
C ILE A 41 9.61 11.00 -1.04
N ARG A 42 10.56 11.30 -0.15
CA ARG A 42 10.31 12.07 1.08
C ARG A 42 9.74 13.45 0.74
N TYR A 43 10.31 14.15 -0.24
CA TYR A 43 9.86 15.48 -0.67
C TYR A 43 8.43 15.48 -1.21
N TYR A 44 8.13 14.67 -2.24
CA TYR A 44 6.83 14.71 -2.90
C TYR A 44 5.70 14.17 -2.01
N ILE A 45 5.97 13.15 -1.18
CA ILE A 45 4.96 12.68 -0.22
C ILE A 45 4.71 13.74 0.86
N THR A 46 5.75 14.40 1.38
CA THR A 46 5.57 15.46 2.39
C THR A 46 4.78 16.64 1.82
N LYS A 47 5.08 17.09 0.59
CA LYS A 47 4.36 18.15 -0.13
C LYS A 47 2.84 17.86 -0.17
N HIS A 48 2.49 16.61 -0.43
CA HIS A 48 1.09 16.19 -0.61
C HIS A 48 0.47 15.58 0.65
N SER A 49 1.20 15.49 1.77
CA SER A 49 0.79 14.75 2.97
C SER A 49 -0.52 15.21 3.62
N HIS A 50 -0.97 16.44 3.33
CA HIS A 50 -2.24 16.98 3.83
C HIS A 50 -3.46 16.16 3.37
N VAL A 51 -3.41 15.49 2.20
CA VAL A 51 -4.53 14.65 1.75
C VAL A 51 -4.73 13.40 2.63
N LEU A 52 -3.72 13.01 3.40
CA LEU A 52 -3.82 11.89 4.34
C LEU A 52 -4.68 12.24 5.56
N ASP A 53 -4.85 13.53 5.87
CA ASP A 53 -5.72 14.01 6.94
C ASP A 53 -7.22 13.86 6.57
N GLU A 54 -7.56 13.64 5.29
CA GLU A 54 -8.92 13.30 4.85
C GLU A 54 -9.41 11.93 5.38
N VAL A 55 -8.48 11.08 5.84
CA VAL A 55 -8.80 9.74 6.36
C VAL A 55 -9.19 9.85 7.82
N VAL A 56 -10.49 10.04 8.05
CA VAL A 56 -11.06 10.22 9.40
C VAL A 56 -11.62 8.93 10.01
N LYS A 57 -11.86 7.90 9.20
CA LYS A 57 -12.42 6.61 9.64
C LYS A 57 -11.41 5.48 9.40
N PRO A 58 -10.74 4.98 10.46
CA PRO A 58 -9.83 3.85 10.31
C PRO A 58 -10.61 2.59 9.94
N THR A 59 -10.10 1.86 8.96
CA THR A 59 -10.66 0.57 8.51
C THR A 59 -9.59 -0.51 8.63
N LEU A 60 -9.99 -1.75 8.91
CA LEU A 60 -9.09 -2.89 8.85
C LEU A 60 -8.72 -3.17 7.40
N VAL A 61 -7.44 -3.01 7.04
CA VAL A 61 -6.93 -3.18 5.69
C VAL A 61 -6.01 -4.38 5.63
N ALA A 62 -6.37 -5.38 4.83
CA ALA A 62 -5.48 -6.46 4.44
C ALA A 62 -4.85 -6.10 3.09
N LEU A 63 -3.57 -5.72 3.10
CA LEU A 63 -2.89 -5.17 1.92
C LEU A 63 -2.85 -6.16 0.76
N ASP A 64 -2.51 -7.43 1.06
CA ASP A 64 -2.25 -8.45 0.04
C ASP A 64 -3.44 -9.37 -0.23
N VAL A 65 -4.59 -9.15 0.40
CA VAL A 65 -5.73 -10.08 0.30
C VAL A 65 -6.26 -10.23 -1.14
N CYS A 66 -6.08 -9.20 -1.97
CA CYS A 66 -6.46 -9.21 -3.38
C CYS A 66 -5.35 -9.70 -4.31
N SER A 67 -4.19 -10.12 -3.78
CA SER A 67 -3.17 -10.78 -4.59
C SER A 67 -3.71 -12.12 -5.10
N PRO A 68 -3.49 -12.49 -6.38
CA PRO A 68 -3.93 -13.78 -6.91
C PRO A 68 -3.44 -14.98 -6.08
N ALA A 69 -2.25 -14.88 -5.49
CA ALA A 69 -1.70 -15.92 -4.63
C ALA A 69 -2.43 -16.10 -3.28
N ASN A 70 -3.27 -15.13 -2.91
CA ASN A 70 -4.01 -15.10 -1.64
C ASN A 70 -5.51 -15.36 -1.78
N VAL A 71 -5.99 -15.64 -3.00
CA VAL A 71 -7.40 -15.94 -3.28
C VAL A 71 -7.55 -17.43 -3.56
N LEU A 72 -8.32 -18.13 -2.72
CA LEU A 72 -8.62 -19.54 -2.89
C LEU A 72 -9.83 -19.70 -3.79
N ILE A 73 -9.69 -20.50 -4.85
CA ILE A 73 -10.74 -20.75 -5.83
C ILE A 73 -11.01 -22.26 -5.86
N ASP A 74 -12.28 -22.64 -5.81
CA ASP A 74 -12.70 -24.00 -6.08
C ASP A 74 -12.59 -24.28 -7.59
N GLU A 75 -11.78 -25.26 -7.98
CA GLU A 75 -11.46 -25.49 -9.39
C GLU A 75 -12.65 -25.96 -10.23
N ALA A 76 -13.63 -26.64 -9.63
CA ALA A 76 -14.79 -27.17 -10.34
C ALA A 76 -15.86 -26.09 -10.56
N THR A 77 -16.16 -25.31 -9.53
CA THR A 77 -17.21 -24.29 -9.51
C THR A 77 -16.73 -22.91 -9.92
N LYS A 78 -15.39 -22.69 -9.96
CA LYS A 78 -14.73 -21.40 -10.19
C LYS A 78 -15.16 -20.31 -9.20
N ARG A 79 -15.61 -20.68 -8.01
CA ARG A 79 -16.00 -19.75 -6.95
C ARG A 79 -14.86 -19.47 -5.99
N VAL A 80 -14.79 -18.24 -5.50
CA VAL A 80 -13.90 -17.89 -4.38
C VAL A 80 -14.40 -18.59 -3.13
N THR A 81 -13.54 -19.39 -2.50
CA THR A 81 -13.87 -20.17 -1.29
C THR A 81 -13.18 -19.65 -0.04
N GLY A 82 -12.15 -18.83 -0.18
CA GLY A 82 -11.44 -18.27 0.94
C GLY A 82 -10.42 -17.21 0.55
N LEU A 83 -9.99 -16.47 1.57
CA LEU A 83 -8.95 -15.47 1.47
C LEU A 83 -7.87 -15.79 2.49
N VAL A 84 -6.61 -15.65 2.10
CA VAL A 84 -5.44 -15.78 2.97
C VAL A 84 -4.60 -14.50 2.93
N GLY A 85 -3.39 -14.51 3.52
CA GLY A 85 -2.50 -13.35 3.46
C GLY A 85 -2.78 -12.25 4.47
N PHE A 86 -3.40 -12.56 5.62
CA PHE A 86 -3.68 -11.61 6.70
C PHE A 86 -2.47 -11.29 7.59
N SER A 87 -1.24 -11.56 7.14
CA SER A 87 -0.01 -11.33 7.92
C SER A 87 0.44 -9.88 8.00
N ASN A 88 -0.08 -9.01 7.13
CA ASN A 88 0.29 -7.58 7.03
C ASN A 88 -0.92 -6.64 7.15
N VAL A 89 -1.87 -7.03 8.00
CA VAL A 89 -3.08 -6.25 8.23
C VAL A 89 -2.76 -5.02 9.09
N LEU A 90 -3.37 -3.89 8.76
CA LEU A 90 -3.27 -2.64 9.51
C LEU A 90 -4.62 -1.95 9.67
N TRP A 91 -4.71 -0.99 10.59
CA TRP A 91 -5.85 -0.08 10.68
C TRP A 91 -5.49 1.23 9.98
N GLY A 92 -6.22 1.59 8.92
CA GLY A 92 -5.84 2.72 8.06
C GLY A 92 -6.86 3.06 6.99
N ASP A 93 -6.36 3.60 5.88
CA ASP A 93 -7.17 3.98 4.71
C ASP A 93 -7.51 2.75 3.84
N ALA A 94 -8.80 2.55 3.56
CA ALA A 94 -9.28 1.47 2.71
C ALA A 94 -8.59 1.44 1.33
N LEU A 95 -8.21 2.60 0.79
CA LEU A 95 -7.51 2.71 -0.50
C LEU A 95 -6.14 2.01 -0.54
N MET A 96 -5.56 1.68 0.62
CA MET A 96 -4.32 0.88 0.66
C MET A 96 -4.53 -0.58 0.24
N CYS A 97 -5.76 -1.09 0.29
CA CYS A 97 -6.08 -2.44 -0.17
C CYS A 97 -5.71 -2.59 -1.66
N GLY A 98 -5.01 -3.69 -2.00
CA GLY A 98 -4.57 -3.95 -3.38
C GLY A 98 -5.71 -3.89 -4.41
N GLY A 99 -6.88 -4.42 -4.06
CA GLY A 99 -8.05 -4.44 -4.94
C GLY A 99 -8.65 -3.05 -5.21
N LEU A 100 -8.63 -2.14 -4.22
CA LEU A 100 -9.17 -0.79 -4.40
C LEU A 100 -8.24 0.14 -5.19
N ALA A 101 -6.94 -0.14 -5.20
CA ALA A 101 -6.00 0.68 -5.94
C ALA A 101 -6.00 0.39 -7.45
N ASN A 102 -6.15 -0.88 -7.84
CA ASN A 102 -5.98 -1.34 -9.22
C ASN A 102 -7.13 -2.26 -9.68
N GLY A 103 -8.31 -2.14 -9.06
CA GLY A 103 -9.47 -2.99 -9.37
C GLY A 103 -9.91 -2.86 -10.84
N SER A 104 -10.34 -3.98 -11.43
CA SER A 104 -11.01 -4.00 -12.73
C SER A 104 -12.47 -3.56 -12.59
N ASP A 105 -13.13 -3.24 -13.71
CA ASP A 105 -14.56 -2.92 -13.70
C ASP A 105 -15.38 -4.07 -13.09
N ALA A 106 -15.03 -5.33 -13.40
CA ALA A 106 -15.65 -6.51 -12.82
C ALA A 106 -15.41 -6.62 -11.30
N PHE A 107 -14.24 -6.21 -10.81
CA PHE A 107 -13.97 -6.16 -9.37
C PHE A 107 -14.88 -5.13 -8.68
N PHE A 108 -15.00 -3.92 -9.23
CA PHE A 108 -15.83 -2.88 -8.64
C PHE A 108 -17.33 -3.19 -8.73
N GLU A 109 -17.77 -3.86 -9.79
CA GLU A 109 -19.13 -4.39 -9.89
C GLU A 109 -19.43 -5.37 -8.75
N GLY A 110 -18.51 -6.31 -8.49
CA GLY A 110 -18.64 -7.26 -7.38
C GLY A 110 -18.48 -6.63 -5.99
N PHE A 111 -17.66 -5.58 -5.87
CA PHE A 111 -17.44 -4.85 -4.61
C PHE A 111 -18.64 -3.96 -4.25
N GLY A 112 -19.43 -3.53 -5.25
CA GLY A 112 -20.63 -2.71 -5.07
C GLY A 112 -20.36 -1.20 -4.95
N GLU A 113 -19.09 -0.79 -4.92
CA GLU A 113 -18.70 0.62 -4.89
C GLU A 113 -17.38 0.83 -5.66
N CYS A 114 -17.31 1.89 -6.46
CA CYS A 114 -16.07 2.36 -7.06
C CYS A 114 -15.70 3.68 -6.39
N PRO A 115 -14.53 3.82 -5.76
CA PRO A 115 -14.13 5.05 -5.08
C PRO A 115 -14.23 6.26 -6.02
N ALA A 116 -14.83 7.35 -5.53
CA ALA A 116 -14.91 8.59 -6.29
C ALA A 116 -13.49 9.07 -6.68
N ARG A 117 -13.31 9.47 -7.95
CA ARG A 117 -12.00 9.92 -8.46
C ARG A 117 -11.73 11.39 -8.13
N THR A 118 -11.75 11.75 -6.84
CA THR A 118 -11.37 13.10 -6.40
C THR A 118 -9.85 13.31 -6.50
N ALA A 119 -9.41 14.57 -6.52
CA ALA A 119 -7.98 14.89 -6.52
C ALA A 119 -7.26 14.31 -5.30
N GLY A 120 -7.84 14.42 -4.10
CA GLY A 120 -7.28 13.87 -2.86
C GLY A 120 -7.15 12.35 -2.90
N ILE A 121 -8.17 11.64 -3.41
CA ILE A 121 -8.13 10.18 -3.58
C ILE A 121 -7.04 9.78 -4.58
N ARG A 122 -6.93 10.49 -5.72
CA ARG A 122 -5.87 10.22 -6.71
C ARG A 122 -4.47 10.37 -6.12
N ILE A 123 -4.24 11.43 -5.34
CA ILE A 123 -2.95 11.67 -4.68
C ILE A 123 -2.66 10.55 -3.66
N ARG A 124 -3.63 10.19 -2.82
CA ARG A 124 -3.49 9.08 -1.85
C ARG A 124 -3.17 7.76 -2.53
N MET A 125 -3.84 7.43 -3.64
CA MET A 125 -3.55 6.22 -4.41
C MET A 125 -2.10 6.18 -4.90
N LEU A 126 -1.57 7.30 -5.42
CA LEU A 126 -0.18 7.37 -5.85
C LEU A 126 0.80 7.22 -4.68
N ILE A 127 0.52 7.87 -3.55
CA ILE A 127 1.30 7.73 -2.31
C ILE A 127 1.33 6.25 -1.87
N TYR A 128 0.20 5.55 -1.87
CA TYR A 128 0.14 4.13 -1.50
C TYR A 128 0.78 3.21 -2.53
N THR A 129 0.75 3.57 -3.81
CA THR A 129 1.50 2.86 -4.86
C THR A 129 3.01 3.01 -4.66
N ILE A 130 3.50 4.20 -4.30
CA ILE A 130 4.91 4.39 -3.94
C ILE A 130 5.28 3.48 -2.76
N TYR A 131 4.50 3.53 -1.67
CA TYR A 131 4.75 2.72 -0.48
C TYR A 131 4.79 1.20 -0.77
N ARG A 132 3.80 0.68 -1.51
CA ARG A 132 3.76 -0.75 -1.86
C ARG A 132 4.95 -1.18 -2.72
N ASN A 133 5.38 -0.35 -3.65
CA ASN A 133 6.52 -0.67 -4.50
C ASN A 133 7.86 -0.59 -3.74
N ILE A 134 7.99 0.31 -2.75
CA ILE A 134 9.15 0.31 -1.84
C ILE A 134 9.21 -1.01 -1.07
N LEU A 135 8.08 -1.44 -0.48
CA LEU A 135 7.99 -2.72 0.22
C LEU A 135 8.34 -3.90 -0.69
N ALA A 136 7.81 -3.93 -1.92
CA ALA A 136 8.07 -5.01 -2.86
C ALA A 136 9.56 -5.08 -3.23
N VAL A 137 10.19 -3.94 -3.55
CA VAL A 137 11.62 -3.89 -3.83
C VAL A 137 12.43 -4.32 -2.60
N ALA A 138 12.20 -3.74 -1.42
CA ALA A 138 12.91 -4.12 -0.21
C ALA A 138 12.75 -5.63 0.12
N ALA A 139 11.53 -6.16 -0.01
CA ALA A 139 11.25 -7.56 0.23
C ALA A 139 12.00 -8.49 -0.74
N HIS A 140 12.18 -8.10 -2.00
CA HIS A 140 12.98 -8.85 -2.95
C HIS A 140 14.44 -9.00 -2.48
N HIS A 141 15.03 -7.94 -1.94
CA HIS A 141 16.41 -7.96 -1.43
C HIS A 141 16.56 -8.79 -0.15
N TYR A 142 15.58 -8.75 0.76
CA TYR A 142 15.58 -9.64 1.95
C TYR A 142 15.23 -11.10 1.62
N ARG A 143 14.48 -11.35 0.54
CA ARG A 143 13.95 -12.67 0.16
C ARG A 143 14.09 -12.88 -1.36
N PRO A 144 15.31 -13.15 -1.85
CA PRO A 144 15.61 -13.21 -3.29
C PRO A 144 14.91 -14.36 -4.03
N HIS A 145 14.34 -15.34 -3.31
CA HIS A 145 13.58 -16.45 -3.89
C HIS A 145 12.07 -16.20 -3.99
N THR A 146 11.64 -14.95 -3.79
CA THR A 146 10.25 -14.57 -4.02
C THR A 146 10.02 -14.30 -5.52
N ASN A 147 8.85 -14.68 -6.05
CA ASN A 147 8.43 -14.35 -7.42
C ASN A 147 8.07 -12.86 -7.59
N ILE A 148 8.72 -11.97 -6.86
CA ILE A 148 8.52 -10.52 -6.97
C ILE A 148 9.23 -10.04 -8.24
N ASP A 149 8.48 -9.42 -9.14
CA ASP A 149 9.04 -8.69 -10.28
C ASP A 149 9.56 -7.32 -9.79
N GLU A 150 10.83 -7.29 -9.39
CA GLU A 150 11.48 -6.08 -8.90
C GLU A 150 11.50 -4.97 -9.97
N LEU A 151 11.70 -5.33 -11.24
CA LEU A 151 11.77 -4.36 -12.34
C LEU A 151 10.42 -3.69 -12.58
N ALA A 152 9.33 -4.46 -12.57
CA ALA A 152 7.98 -3.91 -12.62
C ALA A 152 7.72 -2.99 -11.42
N SER A 153 8.11 -3.42 -10.21
CA SER A 153 7.93 -2.62 -8.99
C SER A 153 8.67 -1.28 -9.06
N ARG A 154 9.91 -1.29 -9.56
CA ARG A 154 10.71 -0.07 -9.76
C ARG A 154 10.10 0.86 -10.81
N ARG A 155 9.58 0.31 -11.90
CA ARG A 155 8.89 1.10 -12.94
C ARG A 155 7.67 1.80 -12.37
N ASP A 156 6.85 1.07 -11.63
CA ASP A 156 5.61 1.60 -11.07
C ASP A 156 5.88 2.62 -9.95
N LEU A 157 6.95 2.43 -9.17
CA LEU A 157 7.47 3.41 -8.22
C LEU A 157 7.83 4.72 -8.92
N VAL A 158 8.66 4.67 -9.96
CA VAL A 158 9.11 5.86 -10.70
C VAL A 158 7.94 6.55 -11.38
N PHE A 159 7.01 5.78 -11.97
CA PHE A 159 5.78 6.32 -12.55
C PHE A 159 4.98 7.11 -11.52
N ALA A 160 4.73 6.54 -10.35
CA ALA A 160 3.92 7.18 -9.32
C ALA A 160 4.58 8.45 -8.76
N ILE A 161 5.92 8.46 -8.59
CA ILE A 161 6.68 9.66 -8.19
C ILE A 161 6.52 10.77 -9.23
N ASN A 162 6.68 10.44 -10.52
CA ASN A 162 6.56 11.43 -11.60
C ASN A 162 5.16 12.02 -11.70
N GLU A 163 4.12 11.20 -11.48
CA GLU A 163 2.74 11.68 -11.45
C GLU A 163 2.46 12.60 -10.25
N LEU A 164 3.02 12.31 -9.06
CA LEU A 164 2.95 13.22 -7.91
C LEU A 164 3.73 14.52 -8.15
N ALA A 165 4.85 14.47 -8.86
CA ALA A 165 5.67 15.64 -9.17
C ALA A 165 4.96 16.63 -10.12
N ARG A 166 4.09 16.11 -11.00
CA ARG A 166 3.27 16.91 -11.93
C ARG A 166 2.04 17.55 -11.28
N MET A 167 1.72 17.17 -10.05
CA MET A 167 0.61 17.72 -9.25
C MET A 167 1.11 18.76 -8.25
#